data_AF-A0A447PMI1-F1
#
_entry.id   AF-A0A447PMI1-F1
#
_cell.length_a   1.000
_cell.length_b   1.000
_cell.length_c   1.000
_cell.angle_alpha   90.00
_cell.angle_beta   90.00
_cell.angle_gamma   90.00
#
_symmetry.space_group_name_H-M   'P 1'
#
loop_
_entity.id
_entity.type
_entity.pdbx_description
1 polymer ?
#
loop_
_entity_poly.entity_id
_entity_poly.type
_entity_poly.pdbx_seq_one_letter_code
_entity_poly.pdbx_strand_id
1 'polypeptide(L)'
;MTGVAFDESRPLPVSVPSMPLKLKVILVGERESLADFQEMEPELAEQAIYSEFEDNLQIADAEAMTLWCQWVTRIALRDNLPPPAPDAWPVLIREAVRYTGEQDTLPLCPLWIARQFKEAFAFMRRRYLRRRSAQPDACPTRMARRLSGGADAG
;
A
#
# COMPACT_ATOMS: atom_id res chain seq x y z
N MET A 1 26.73 24.83 -14.18
CA MET A 1 26.96 23.74 -15.15
C MET A 1 25.87 23.86 -16.21
N THR A 2 26.12 24.71 -17.20
CA THR A 2 25.16 25.10 -18.24
C THR A 2 25.20 24.07 -19.36
N GLY A 3 24.06 23.43 -19.63
CA GLY A 3 23.91 22.46 -20.71
C GLY A 3 24.23 23.07 -22.06
N VAL A 4 24.98 22.33 -22.88
CA VAL A 4 25.19 22.66 -24.29
C VAL A 4 23.87 22.39 -24.99
N ALA A 5 23.19 23.46 -25.41
CA ALA A 5 22.09 23.34 -26.37
C ALA A 5 22.67 22.75 -27.66
N PHE A 6 22.10 21.64 -28.14
CA PHE A 6 22.44 21.06 -29.43
C PHE A 6 22.01 22.05 -30.52
N ASP A 7 23.00 22.71 -31.13
CA ASP A 7 22.83 23.56 -32.31
C ASP A 7 22.96 22.69 -33.56
N GLU A 8 21.84 22.43 -34.24
CA GLU A 8 21.79 21.62 -35.47
C GLU A 8 22.65 22.19 -36.61
N SER A 9 23.02 23.49 -36.54
CA SER A 9 23.84 24.15 -37.57
C SER A 9 25.34 23.87 -37.47
N ARG A 10 25.80 23.19 -36.41
CA ARG A 10 27.21 22.82 -36.19
C ARG A 10 27.35 21.35 -35.82
N PRO A 11 27.29 20.44 -36.81
CA PRO A 11 27.47 19.02 -36.54
C PRO A 11 28.84 18.77 -35.91
N LEU A 12 28.86 17.87 -34.91
CA LEU A 12 30.09 17.45 -34.24
C LEU A 12 31.11 16.94 -35.29
N PRO A 13 32.41 17.25 -35.15
CA PRO A 13 33.44 16.87 -36.13
C PRO A 13 33.75 15.37 -36.18
N VAL A 14 32.91 14.52 -35.58
CA VAL A 14 33.04 13.07 -35.51
C VAL A 14 31.66 12.45 -35.77
N SER A 15 31.58 11.54 -36.74
CA SER A 15 30.36 10.76 -36.98
C SER A 15 30.20 9.69 -35.90
N VAL A 16 29.14 9.80 -35.11
CA VAL A 16 28.78 8.76 -34.14
C VAL A 16 28.14 7.60 -34.90
N PRO A 17 28.71 6.38 -34.88
CA PRO A 17 28.10 5.24 -35.55
C PRO A 17 26.80 4.85 -34.84
N SER A 18 25.77 4.49 -35.61
CA SER A 18 24.50 4.02 -35.06
C SER A 18 24.71 2.76 -34.21
N MET A 19 24.33 2.81 -32.94
CA MET A 19 24.34 1.66 -32.03
C MET A 19 22.93 1.10 -31.89
N PRO A 20 22.62 -0.09 -32.44
CA PRO A 20 21.30 -0.68 -32.31
C PRO A 20 21.06 -1.11 -30.86
N LEU A 21 20.09 -0.50 -30.20
CA LEU A 21 19.68 -0.82 -28.83
C LEU A 21 18.40 -1.67 -28.85
N LYS A 22 18.39 -2.75 -28.08
CA LYS A 22 17.18 -3.57 -27.84
C LYS A 22 16.64 -3.25 -26.46
N LEU A 23 15.67 -2.33 -26.39
CA LEU A 23 15.13 -1.77 -25.15
C LEU A 23 13.60 -1.90 -25.13
N LYS A 24 13.02 -2.04 -23.95
CA LYS A 24 11.60 -1.79 -23.70
C LYS A 24 11.50 -0.62 -22.73
N VAL A 25 10.93 0.48 -23.19
CA VAL A 25 10.76 1.70 -22.39
C VAL A 25 9.34 1.71 -21.81
N ILE A 26 9.23 2.06 -20.52
CA ILE A 26 7.95 2.25 -19.83
C ILE A 26 7.99 3.66 -19.26
N LEU A 27 7.10 4.53 -19.74
CA LEU A 27 6.93 5.88 -19.24
C LEU A 27 5.79 5.89 -18.22
N VAL A 28 6.04 6.53 -17.08
CA VAL A 28 5.05 6.68 -16.01
C VAL A 28 5.02 8.15 -15.64
N GLY A 29 3.83 8.73 -15.65
CA GLY A 29 3.61 10.13 -15.34
C GLY A 29 2.14 10.39 -15.04
N GLU A 30 1.85 11.61 -14.62
CA GLU A 30 0.47 12.09 -14.48
C GLU A 30 -0.16 12.30 -15.85
N ARG A 31 -1.50 12.35 -15.90
CA ARG A 31 -2.23 12.51 -17.15
C ARG A 31 -1.81 13.77 -17.91
N GLU A 32 -1.61 14.88 -17.20
CA GLU A 32 -1.19 16.16 -17.80
C GLU A 32 0.22 16.04 -18.41
N SER A 33 1.19 15.50 -17.68
CA SER A 33 2.55 15.33 -18.20
C SER A 33 2.63 14.37 -19.40
N LEU A 34 1.78 13.33 -19.43
CA LEU A 34 1.71 12.42 -20.58
C LEU A 34 0.99 13.05 -21.77
N ALA A 35 0.02 13.94 -21.55
CA ALA A 35 -0.59 14.73 -22.61
C ALA A 35 0.43 15.70 -23.23
N ASP A 36 1.17 16.43 -22.40
CA ASP A 36 2.26 17.31 -22.85
C ASP A 36 3.29 16.53 -23.69
N PHE A 37 3.65 15.32 -23.26
CA PHE A 37 4.55 14.45 -24.01
C PHE A 37 3.99 14.04 -25.39
N GLN A 38 2.69 13.74 -25.48
CA GLN A 38 2.04 13.40 -26.75
C GLN A 38 2.03 14.58 -27.72
N GLU A 39 1.86 15.80 -27.21
CA GLU A 39 1.90 17.02 -28.03
C GLU A 39 3.32 17.38 -28.48
N MET A 40 4.31 17.24 -27.59
CA MET A 40 5.70 17.58 -27.88
C MET A 40 6.37 16.56 -28.80
N GLU A 41 6.07 15.26 -28.64
CA GLU A 41 6.76 14.16 -29.34
C GLU A 41 5.76 13.14 -29.92
N PRO A 42 4.96 13.54 -30.93
CA PRO A 42 3.88 12.70 -31.47
C PRO A 42 4.40 11.40 -32.10
N GLU A 43 5.56 11.43 -32.76
CA GLU A 43 6.14 10.26 -33.43
C GLU A 43 6.51 9.13 -32.44
N LEU A 44 6.94 9.50 -31.23
CA LEU A 44 7.25 8.58 -30.14
C LEU A 44 5.98 8.06 -29.47
N ALA A 45 4.98 8.94 -29.30
CA ALA A 45 3.69 8.59 -28.72
C ALA A 45 2.91 7.59 -29.59
N GLU A 46 2.93 7.74 -30.92
CA GLU A 46 2.27 6.81 -31.86
C GLU A 46 2.81 5.37 -31.76
N GLN A 47 4.07 5.21 -31.33
CA GLN A 47 4.70 3.90 -31.16
C GLN A 47 4.45 3.30 -29.76
N ALA A 48 3.90 4.08 -28.83
CA ALA A 48 3.67 3.68 -27.46
C ALA A 48 2.31 3.00 -27.28
N ILE A 49 2.23 2.08 -26.31
CA ILE A 49 0.95 1.53 -25.85
C ILE A 49 0.55 2.33 -24.61
N TYR A 50 -0.55 3.06 -24.72
CA TYR A 50 -1.11 3.84 -23.60
C TYR A 50 -1.95 2.97 -22.67
N SER A 51 -1.80 3.15 -21.37
CA SER A 51 -2.64 2.53 -20.35
C SER A 51 -2.77 3.42 -19.13
N GLU A 52 -3.96 3.52 -18.57
CA GLU A 52 -4.23 4.17 -17.29
C GLU A 52 -4.52 3.14 -16.20
N PHE A 53 -4.41 3.56 -14.94
CA PHE A 53 -4.88 2.80 -13.80
C PHE A 53 -5.92 3.63 -13.04
N GLU A 54 -6.90 2.94 -12.47
CA GLU A 54 -7.92 3.57 -11.63
C GLU A 54 -7.43 3.70 -10.19
N ASP A 55 -7.81 4.81 -9.56
CA ASP A 55 -7.50 5.04 -8.13
C ASP A 55 -8.51 4.37 -7.20
N ASN A 56 -9.72 4.10 -7.70
CA ASN A 56 -10.82 3.53 -6.95
C ASN A 56 -11.51 2.40 -7.71
N LEU A 57 -12.14 1.49 -6.97
CA LEU A 57 -12.93 0.39 -7.49
C LEU A 57 -14.38 0.59 -7.09
N GLN A 58 -15.29 0.57 -8.07
CA GLN A 58 -16.71 0.50 -7.80
C GLN A 58 -17.15 -0.93 -7.47
N ILE A 59 -17.86 -1.08 -6.38
CA ILE A 59 -18.34 -2.35 -5.85
C ILE A 59 -19.77 -2.57 -6.37
N ALA A 60 -19.87 -3.15 -7.55
CA ALA A 60 -21.15 -3.49 -8.17
C ALA A 60 -21.72 -4.83 -7.67
N ASP A 61 -20.84 -5.76 -7.28
CA ASP A 61 -21.22 -7.12 -6.92
C ASP A 61 -20.29 -7.76 -5.86
N ALA A 62 -20.61 -9.00 -5.49
CA ALA A 62 -19.84 -9.76 -4.53
C ALA A 62 -18.44 -10.16 -5.06
N GLU A 63 -18.28 -10.24 -6.38
CA GLU A 63 -16.98 -10.57 -6.99
C GLU A 63 -16.01 -9.40 -6.86
N ALA A 64 -16.46 -8.18 -7.19
CA ALA A 64 -15.70 -6.94 -6.99
C ALA A 64 -15.30 -6.75 -5.53
N MET A 65 -16.21 -7.03 -4.59
CA MET A 65 -15.89 -7.01 -3.15
C MET A 65 -14.81 -8.03 -2.80
N THR A 66 -14.90 -9.24 -3.34
CA THR A 66 -13.91 -10.30 -3.11
C THR A 66 -12.55 -9.91 -3.65
N LEU A 67 -12.50 -9.32 -4.85
CA LEU A 67 -11.27 -8.81 -5.47
C LEU A 67 -10.64 -7.72 -4.62
N TRP A 68 -11.44 -6.79 -4.08
CA TRP A 68 -10.95 -5.74 -3.21
C TRP A 68 -10.37 -6.30 -1.90
N CYS A 69 -11.07 -7.25 -1.26
CA CYS A 69 -10.55 -7.93 -0.07
C CYS A 69 -9.23 -8.67 -0.34
N GLN A 70 -9.11 -9.33 -1.49
CA GLN A 70 -7.87 -9.99 -1.92
C GLN A 70 -6.74 -8.98 -2.16
N TRP A 71 -7.05 -7.83 -2.78
CA TRP A 71 -6.10 -6.74 -3.01
C TRP A 71 -5.55 -6.18 -1.70
N VAL A 72 -6.43 -5.83 -0.77
CA VAL A 72 -6.09 -5.35 0.57
C VAL A 72 -5.21 -6.36 1.31
N THR A 73 -5.58 -7.64 1.26
CA THR A 73 -4.82 -8.71 1.90
C THR A 73 -3.43 -8.84 1.29
N ARG A 74 -3.32 -8.76 -0.05
CA ARG A 74 -2.01 -8.77 -0.74
C ARG A 74 -1.12 -7.60 -0.34
N ILE A 75 -1.68 -6.40 -0.17
CA ILE A 75 -0.90 -5.23 0.29
C ILE A 75 -0.39 -5.45 1.71
N ALA A 76 -1.23 -5.96 2.63
CA ALA A 76 -0.81 -6.25 3.99
C ALA A 76 0.34 -7.27 4.02
N LEU A 77 0.21 -8.37 3.26
CA LEU A 77 1.24 -9.41 3.17
C LEU A 77 2.54 -8.89 2.55
N ARG A 78 2.46 -8.06 1.51
CA ARG A 78 3.64 -7.43 0.88
C ARG A 78 4.43 -6.58 1.88
N ASP A 79 3.75 -5.90 2.79
CA ASP A 79 4.34 -5.06 3.83
C ASP A 79 4.71 -5.84 5.11
N ASN A 80 4.66 -7.19 5.09
CA ASN A 80 4.89 -8.09 6.23
C ASN A 80 3.95 -7.84 7.44
N LEU A 81 2.71 -7.42 7.16
CA LEU A 81 1.67 -7.21 8.16
C LEU A 81 0.71 -8.40 8.17
N PRO A 82 0.11 -8.74 9.33
CA PRO A 82 -0.89 -9.79 9.39
C PRO A 82 -2.13 -9.43 8.55
N PRO A 83 -2.80 -10.41 7.94
CA PRO A 83 -4.03 -10.17 7.20
C PRO A 83 -5.13 -9.64 8.13
N PRO A 84 -6.14 -8.94 7.59
CA PRO A 84 -7.26 -8.43 8.38
C PRO A 84 -8.01 -9.58 9.06
N ALA A 85 -8.33 -9.41 10.34
CA ALA A 85 -9.25 -10.30 11.03
C ALA A 85 -10.68 -10.10 10.51
N PRO A 86 -11.58 -11.10 10.62
CA PRO A 86 -12.95 -10.99 10.10
C PRO A 86 -13.74 -9.78 10.62
N ASP A 87 -13.49 -9.37 11.85
CA ASP A 87 -14.11 -8.22 12.52
C ASP A 87 -13.50 -6.87 12.10
N ALA A 88 -12.36 -6.87 11.41
CA ALA A 88 -11.69 -5.65 10.95
C ALA A 88 -12.28 -5.11 9.64
N TRP A 89 -12.87 -5.97 8.80
CA TRP A 89 -13.39 -5.58 7.49
C TRP A 89 -14.46 -4.47 7.54
N PRO A 90 -15.49 -4.54 8.41
CA PRO A 90 -16.51 -3.48 8.46
C PRO A 90 -15.93 -2.11 8.85
N VAL A 91 -14.88 -2.08 9.67
CA VAL A 91 -14.20 -0.84 10.07
C VAL A 91 -13.39 -0.30 8.89
N LEU A 92 -12.64 -1.16 8.20
CA LEU A 92 -11.83 -0.76 7.05
C LEU A 92 -12.69 -0.25 5.89
N ILE A 93 -13.81 -0.91 5.61
CA ILE A 93 -14.76 -0.49 4.57
C ILE A 93 -15.35 0.89 4.92
N ARG A 94 -15.68 1.14 6.19
CA ARG A 94 -16.19 2.45 6.62
C ARG A 94 -15.17 3.56 6.40
N GLU A 95 -13.90 3.33 6.75
CA GLU A 95 -12.84 4.32 6.51
C GLU A 95 -12.54 4.49 5.02
N ALA A 96 -12.66 3.43 4.23
CA ALA A 96 -12.55 3.49 2.77
C ALA A 96 -13.64 4.36 2.15
N VAL A 97 -14.91 4.12 2.50
CA VAL A 97 -16.06 4.94 2.08
C VAL A 97 -15.91 6.40 2.53
N ARG A 98 -15.37 6.63 3.73
CA ARG A 98 -15.08 7.98 4.22
C ARG A 98 -13.98 8.67 3.41
N TYR A 99 -12.98 7.92 2.97
CA TYR A 99 -11.87 8.44 2.19
C TYR A 99 -12.29 8.80 0.76
N THR A 100 -13.09 7.93 0.12
CA THR A 100 -13.60 8.16 -1.25
C THR A 100 -14.78 9.13 -1.28
N GLY A 101 -15.53 9.23 -0.19
CA GLY A 101 -16.75 10.03 -0.10
C GLY A 101 -17.99 9.35 -0.71
N GLU A 102 -17.84 8.12 -1.19
CA GLU A 102 -18.87 7.38 -1.92
C GLU A 102 -19.07 5.98 -1.30
N GLN A 103 -20.33 5.58 -1.15
CA GLN A 103 -20.69 4.34 -0.44
C GLN A 103 -20.23 3.07 -1.16
N ASP A 104 -20.29 3.07 -2.48
CA ASP A 104 -20.02 1.89 -3.31
C ASP A 104 -18.64 1.96 -3.97
N THR A 105 -17.79 2.90 -3.57
CA THR A 105 -16.48 3.14 -4.17
C THR A 105 -15.39 2.97 -3.12
N LEU A 106 -14.48 2.02 -3.33
CA LEU A 106 -13.39 1.72 -2.41
C LEU A 106 -12.03 2.06 -3.03
N PRO A 107 -11.05 2.54 -2.24
CA PRO A 107 -9.76 2.97 -2.77
C PRO A 107 -8.88 1.78 -3.14
N LEU A 108 -8.12 1.93 -4.23
CA LEU A 108 -7.09 0.98 -4.67
C LEU A 108 -5.68 1.42 -4.25
N CYS A 109 -5.50 2.68 -3.87
CA CYS A 109 -4.21 3.27 -3.49
C CYS A 109 -3.45 2.43 -2.43
N PRO A 110 -2.32 1.78 -2.78
CA PRO A 110 -1.58 0.93 -1.86
C PRO A 110 -1.03 1.66 -0.63
N LEU A 111 -0.68 2.95 -0.80
CA LEU A 111 -0.11 3.76 0.26
C LEU A 111 -1.16 4.06 1.34
N TRP A 112 -2.39 4.37 0.94
CA TRP A 112 -3.50 4.57 1.86
C TRP A 112 -3.82 3.28 2.62
N ILE A 113 -3.93 2.16 1.91
CA ILE A 113 -4.22 0.85 2.51
C ILE A 113 -3.13 0.49 3.54
N ALA A 114 -1.86 0.53 3.16
CA ALA A 114 -0.74 0.21 4.04
C ALA A 114 -0.68 1.11 5.29
N ARG A 115 -1.06 2.38 5.15
CA ARG A 115 -1.15 3.33 6.27
C ARG A 115 -2.18 2.86 7.32
N GLN A 116 -3.36 2.41 6.90
CA GLN A 116 -4.39 1.90 7.82
C GLN A 116 -3.87 0.75 8.68
N PHE A 117 -3.17 -0.21 8.06
CA PHE A 117 -2.59 -1.35 8.80
C PHE A 117 -1.48 -0.93 9.75
N LYS A 118 -0.59 -0.01 9.33
CA LYS A 118 0.51 0.47 10.17
C LYS A 118 0.00 1.21 11.41
N GLU A 119 -1.02 2.05 11.24
CA GLU A 119 -1.67 2.76 12.35
C GLU A 119 -2.39 1.80 13.30
N ALA A 120 -3.17 0.85 12.76
CA ALA A 120 -3.85 -0.18 13.55
C ALA A 120 -2.86 -1.05 14.34
N PHE A 121 -1.77 -1.48 13.70
CA PHE A 121 -0.73 -2.29 14.34
C PHE A 121 -0.01 -1.51 15.46
N ALA A 122 0.32 -0.23 15.22
CA ALA A 122 0.91 0.62 16.25
C ALA A 122 -0.01 0.81 17.45
N PHE A 123 -1.32 1.00 17.21
CA PHE A 123 -2.33 1.11 18.26
C PHE A 123 -2.43 -0.19 19.08
N MET A 124 -2.51 -1.34 18.41
CA MET A 124 -2.55 -2.65 19.06
C MET A 124 -1.30 -2.91 19.89
N ARG A 125 -0.11 -2.61 19.37
CA ARG A 125 1.16 -2.76 20.09
C ARG A 125 1.19 -1.91 21.36
N ARG A 126 0.75 -0.64 21.28
CA ARG A 126 0.65 0.25 22.46
C ARG A 126 -0.33 -0.30 23.50
N ARG A 127 -1.48 -0.82 23.09
CA ARG A 127 -2.48 -1.40 23.99
C ARG A 127 -1.97 -2.69 24.64
N TYR A 128 -1.29 -3.55 23.89
CA TYR A 128 -0.66 -4.76 24.40
C TYR A 128 0.42 -4.43 25.45
N LEU A 129 1.33 -3.51 25.14
CA LEU A 129 2.37 -3.08 26.08
C LEU A 129 1.78 -2.44 27.34
N ARG A 130 0.75 -1.59 27.21
CA ARG A 130 0.06 -0.99 28.37
C ARG A 130 -0.63 -2.05 29.24
N ARG A 131 -1.28 -3.05 28.63
CA ARG A 131 -1.90 -4.16 29.37
C ARG A 131 -0.85 -5.01 30.08
N ARG A 132 0.27 -5.28 29.42
CA ARG A 132 1.40 -6.04 29.99
C ARG A 132 2.06 -5.28 31.15
N SER A 133 2.25 -3.97 31.04
CA SER A 133 2.77 -3.15 32.15
C SER A 133 1.76 -2.95 33.28
N ALA A 134 0.46 -3.04 33.01
CA ALA A 134 -0.59 -3.03 34.03
C ALA A 134 -0.76 -4.38 34.75
N GLN A 135 -0.14 -5.45 34.24
CA GLN A 135 -0.12 -6.77 34.87
C GLN A 135 1.32 -7.29 34.96
N PRO A 136 2.18 -6.67 35.79
CA PRO A 136 3.57 -7.08 35.94
C PRO A 136 3.72 -8.38 36.74
N ASP A 137 2.74 -8.75 37.58
CA ASP A 137 2.86 -9.88 38.50
C ASP A 137 1.55 -10.67 38.62
N ALA A 138 1.42 -11.74 37.84
CA ALA A 138 0.95 -12.99 38.47
C ALA A 138 2.18 -13.59 39.16
N CYS A 139 2.50 -13.04 40.34
CA CYS A 139 3.56 -13.54 41.21
C CYS A 139 3.37 -15.06 41.37
N PRO A 140 4.37 -15.91 41.06
CA PRO A 140 4.24 -17.37 41.20
C PRO A 140 3.89 -17.80 42.64
N THR A 141 4.12 -16.90 43.61
CA THR A 141 3.89 -17.14 45.03
C THR A 141 2.41 -17.12 45.44
N ARG A 142 1.47 -16.74 44.55
CA ARG A 142 0.01 -16.78 44.87
C ARG A 142 -0.69 -18.10 44.52
N MET A 143 0.05 -19.15 44.16
CA MET A 143 -0.44 -20.54 44.20
C MET A 143 0.00 -21.30 45.46
N ALA A 144 0.97 -20.81 46.24
CA ALA A 144 1.47 -21.47 47.45
C ALA A 144 0.63 -21.19 48.72
N ARG A 145 -0.63 -20.74 48.58
CA ARG A 145 -1.55 -20.51 49.72
C ARG A 145 -2.93 -21.14 49.53
N ARG A 146 -3.02 -22.18 48.70
CA ARG A 146 -4.21 -23.06 48.60
C ARG A 146 -3.92 -24.55 48.83
N LEU A 147 -2.68 -24.93 49.21
CA LEU A 147 -2.31 -26.32 49.54
C LEU A 147 -1.73 -26.50 50.95
N SER A 148 -2.04 -25.60 51.90
CA SER A 148 -1.57 -25.73 53.29
C SER A 148 -2.62 -25.41 54.37
N GLY A 149 -3.91 -25.47 54.05
CA GLY A 149 -4.98 -25.31 55.03
C GLY A 149 -6.06 -26.37 54.85
N GLY A 150 -5.91 -27.49 55.56
CA GLY A 150 -6.90 -28.58 55.55
C GLY A 150 -6.36 -29.92 56.08
N ALA A 151 -5.59 -29.88 57.17
CA ALA A 151 -5.41 -31.02 58.05
C ALA A 151 -6.05 -30.67 59.40
N ASP A 152 -6.80 -31.63 59.94
CA ASP A 152 -7.36 -31.74 61.29
C ASP A 152 -8.65 -30.96 61.63
N ALA A 153 -9.79 -31.68 61.59
CA ALA A 153 -10.63 -31.95 62.77
C ALA A 153 -11.89 -32.75 62.40
N GLY A 154 -12.09 -33.91 63.04
CA GLY A 154 -13.39 -34.59 63.17
C GLY A 154 -13.55 -35.89 62.41
#